data_AF-A0A7Y5W5D0-F1
#
_entry.id   AF-A0A7Y5W5D0-F1
#
_cell.length_a   1.000
_cell.length_b   1.000
_cell.length_c   1.000
_cell.angle_alpha   90.00
_cell.angle_beta   90.00
_cell.angle_gamma   90.00
#
_symmetry.space_group_name_H-M   'P 1'
#
loop_
_entity.id
_entity.type
_entity.pdbx_description
1 polymer ?
#
loop_
_entity_poly.entity_id
_entity_poly.type
_entity_poly.pdbx_seq_one_letter_code
_entity_poly.pdbx_strand_id
1 'polypeptide(L)'
;MQRYQQREVVQEKLIRVHNALYDYVKSRFPQLKISPGFYPAWVRPGTLKYDAVVMDNYPPPGREEEHLRQWMAAYGDAREPYILLWGYGDLDYQVELVRMEKMTRLCLAQGIKNIGFFRPELSLRDPVFRWYDTRGVGSYGPYDLQEHRATIAVLLDETRQTVEALERLGVREAASLPEIHPANADACADLCRQADQIYAYRKRVLDRAYGKVNECKQWAELDRLIDLAEAEGWISAGRERGALADSKEVRGWEILSKEFRTLPRFYAAILPRAGQASDRASTVAPSLESAAGAGGPGAGELAIAAKALRSGRFADACAQTIQARERLVEAKQEKSWQVSLRFRNRYPYPLNVTAILTVEQGKAGLCELYRGMPFESPGDSSRAFAFFLPSRPDSLTVSVGSWSGCLDVESLRVHNSREALNVVNVVADHADNAEACVGRPEAAFVLRPWASESFVRLQFQHD
;
A
#
# COMPACT_ATOMS: atom_id res chain seq x y z
N MET A 1 -5.25 -32.16 -27.42
CA MET A 1 -4.27 -32.52 -28.48
C MET A 1 -3.96 -31.36 -29.44
N GLN A 2 -4.94 -30.73 -30.11
CA GLN A 2 -4.67 -29.65 -31.09
C GLN A 2 -3.84 -28.45 -30.54
N ARG A 3 -4.07 -28.01 -29.29
CA ARG A 3 -3.28 -26.94 -28.66
C ARG A 3 -1.81 -27.29 -28.41
N TYR A 4 -1.48 -28.58 -28.22
CA TYR A 4 -0.10 -29.03 -28.01
C TYR A 4 0.69 -29.04 -29.32
N GLN A 5 0.08 -29.50 -30.41
CA GLN A 5 0.71 -29.47 -31.74
C GLN A 5 0.96 -28.04 -32.25
N GLN A 6 0.04 -27.11 -32.00
CA GLN A 6 0.27 -25.69 -32.33
C GLN A 6 1.42 -25.08 -31.53
N ARG A 7 1.60 -25.49 -30.27
CA ARG A 7 2.69 -25.00 -29.41
C ARG A 7 4.06 -25.45 -29.91
N GLU A 8 4.19 -26.70 -30.36
CA GLU A 8 5.45 -27.23 -30.91
C GLU A 8 5.85 -26.50 -32.20
N VAL A 9 4.90 -26.26 -33.12
CA VAL A 9 5.16 -25.52 -34.37
C VAL A 9 5.60 -24.08 -34.10
N VAL A 10 5.01 -23.41 -33.10
CA VAL A 10 5.43 -22.05 -32.72
C VAL A 10 6.81 -22.06 -32.08
N GLN A 11 7.13 -23.05 -31.24
CA GLN A 11 8.45 -23.19 -30.62
C GLN A 11 9.56 -23.37 -31.66
N GLU A 12 9.37 -24.24 -32.65
CA GLU A 12 10.36 -24.45 -33.72
C GLU A 12 10.62 -23.18 -34.53
N LYS A 13 9.57 -22.41 -34.82
CA LYS A 13 9.70 -21.12 -35.51
C LYS A 13 10.47 -20.10 -34.68
N LEU A 14 10.17 -20.00 -33.38
CA LEU A 14 10.88 -19.10 -32.46
C LEU A 14 12.38 -19.44 -32.39
N ILE A 15 12.71 -20.73 -32.25
CA ILE A 15 14.10 -21.20 -32.23
C ILE A 15 14.83 -20.80 -33.51
N ARG A 16 14.20 -21.03 -34.68
CA ARG A 16 14.80 -20.71 -35.99
C ARG A 16 15.05 -19.20 -36.14
N VAL A 17 14.05 -18.38 -35.80
CA VAL A 17 14.15 -16.91 -35.92
C VAL A 17 15.21 -16.36 -34.98
N HIS A 18 15.19 -16.77 -33.71
CA HIS A 18 16.19 -16.34 -32.72
C HIS A 18 17.61 -16.70 -33.17
N ASN A 19 17.85 -17.95 -33.59
CA ASN A 19 19.18 -18.40 -33.99
C ASN A 19 19.68 -17.67 -35.25
N ALA A 20 18.80 -17.39 -36.21
CA ALA A 20 19.15 -16.59 -37.39
C ALA A 20 19.49 -15.13 -37.02
N LEU A 21 18.76 -14.53 -36.08
CA LEU A 21 19.05 -13.19 -35.57
C LEU A 21 20.38 -13.16 -34.79
N TYR A 22 20.64 -14.18 -33.97
CA TYR A 22 21.91 -14.34 -33.28
C TYR A 22 23.08 -14.33 -34.29
N ASP A 23 23.03 -15.20 -35.30
CA ASP A 23 24.10 -15.29 -36.31
C ASP A 23 24.26 -13.97 -37.08
N TYR A 24 23.15 -13.32 -37.43
CA TYR A 24 23.17 -12.01 -38.09
C TYR A 24 23.86 -10.94 -37.25
N VAL A 25 23.53 -10.83 -35.97
CA VAL A 25 24.14 -9.85 -35.05
C VAL A 25 25.61 -10.18 -34.81
N LYS A 26 25.96 -11.44 -34.51
CA LYS A 26 27.34 -11.84 -34.22
C LYS A 26 28.27 -11.69 -35.44
N SER A 27 27.75 -11.82 -36.65
CA SER A 27 28.54 -11.57 -37.88
C SER A 27 28.97 -10.10 -38.04
N ARG A 28 28.23 -9.15 -37.44
CA ARG A 28 28.48 -7.70 -37.55
C ARG A 28 29.09 -7.10 -36.29
N PHE A 29 28.70 -7.63 -35.14
CA PHE A 29 29.06 -7.12 -33.83
C PHE A 29 29.50 -8.27 -32.92
N PRO A 30 30.65 -8.92 -33.21
CA PRO A 30 31.10 -10.12 -32.49
C PRO A 30 31.28 -9.89 -30.98
N GLN A 31 31.57 -8.65 -30.59
CA GLN A 31 31.75 -8.22 -29.20
C GLN A 31 30.44 -8.10 -28.41
N LEU A 32 29.28 -7.96 -29.06
CA LEU A 32 28.01 -7.84 -28.36
C LEU A 32 27.60 -9.19 -27.77
N LYS A 33 27.18 -9.16 -26.50
CA LYS A 33 26.60 -10.30 -25.80
C LYS A 33 25.11 -10.35 -26.07
N ILE A 34 24.62 -11.49 -26.54
CA ILE A 34 23.22 -11.72 -26.83
C ILE A 34 22.65 -12.68 -25.80
N SER A 35 21.51 -12.31 -25.23
CA SER A 35 20.76 -13.14 -24.29
C SER A 35 19.27 -13.10 -24.64
N PRO A 36 18.58 -14.24 -24.73
CA PRO A 36 17.13 -14.26 -24.74
C PRO A 36 16.60 -14.04 -23.32
N GLY A 37 15.55 -13.24 -23.17
CA GLY A 37 14.80 -13.15 -21.91
C GLY A 37 14.01 -14.44 -21.71
N PHE A 38 14.39 -15.26 -20.72
CA PHE A 38 13.78 -16.57 -20.53
C PHE A 38 12.53 -16.52 -19.65
N TYR A 39 11.41 -17.04 -20.17
CA TYR A 39 10.39 -17.71 -19.37
C TYR A 39 10.64 -19.22 -19.44
N PRO A 40 11.03 -19.90 -18.33
CA PRO A 40 11.43 -21.32 -18.33
C PRO A 40 10.42 -22.30 -18.95
N ALA A 41 9.15 -21.89 -19.10
CA ALA A 41 8.07 -22.72 -19.61
C ALA A 41 7.95 -22.79 -21.14
N TRP A 42 8.71 -22.00 -21.92
CA TRP A 42 8.43 -21.84 -23.36
C TRP A 42 9.48 -22.40 -24.32
N VAL A 43 10.74 -22.55 -23.90
CA VAL A 43 11.81 -23.03 -24.78
C VAL A 43 12.68 -24.03 -24.02
N ARG A 44 13.04 -25.15 -24.66
CA ARG A 44 13.88 -26.18 -24.03
C ARG A 44 15.32 -25.65 -23.89
N PRO A 45 16.01 -25.91 -22.77
CA PRO A 45 17.44 -25.63 -22.65
C PRO A 45 18.25 -26.18 -23.83
N GLY A 46 19.28 -25.46 -24.25
CA GLY A 46 20.19 -25.87 -25.34
C GLY A 46 19.67 -25.69 -26.76
N THR A 47 18.46 -25.16 -26.98
CA THR A 47 17.91 -24.97 -28.34
C THR A 47 18.18 -23.59 -28.96
N LEU A 48 18.40 -22.57 -28.12
CA LEU A 48 18.72 -21.21 -28.54
C LEU A 48 20.23 -20.96 -28.47
N LYS A 49 20.76 -20.21 -29.43
CA LYS A 49 22.10 -19.64 -29.37
C LYS A 49 22.12 -18.42 -28.46
N TYR A 50 23.09 -18.32 -27.55
CA TYR A 50 23.24 -17.19 -26.63
C TYR A 50 24.69 -17.07 -26.13
N ASP A 51 25.08 -15.87 -25.71
CA ASP A 51 26.35 -15.62 -25.01
C ASP A 51 26.17 -15.56 -23.49
N ALA A 52 24.97 -15.16 -23.03
CA ALA A 52 24.58 -15.07 -21.63
C ALA A 52 23.13 -15.53 -21.47
N VAL A 53 22.74 -15.91 -20.24
CA VAL A 53 21.37 -16.31 -19.90
C VAL A 53 20.77 -15.23 -19.02
N VAL A 54 19.70 -14.54 -19.45
CA VAL A 54 18.95 -13.58 -18.61
C VAL A 54 17.67 -14.26 -18.14
N MET A 55 17.55 -14.43 -16.84
CA MET A 55 16.35 -14.97 -16.23
C MET A 55 15.42 -13.88 -15.76
N ASP A 56 14.13 -14.05 -16.00
CA ASP A 56 13.09 -13.32 -15.29
C ASP A 56 12.44 -14.24 -14.25
N ASN A 57 12.91 -14.17 -13.00
CA ASN A 57 12.65 -15.20 -11.99
C ASN A 57 11.51 -14.82 -11.03
N TYR A 58 10.40 -15.55 -11.07
CA TYR A 58 9.20 -15.33 -10.24
C TYR A 58 8.81 -16.54 -9.38
N PRO A 59 9.66 -16.98 -8.43
CA PRO A 59 9.28 -18.11 -7.59
C PRO A 59 8.07 -17.73 -6.73
N PRO A 60 7.10 -18.65 -6.57
CA PRO A 60 6.05 -18.52 -5.57
C PRO A 60 6.64 -18.33 -4.16
N PRO A 61 5.97 -17.60 -3.26
CA PRO A 61 6.41 -17.46 -1.88
C PRO A 61 6.74 -18.80 -1.23
N GLY A 62 7.92 -18.91 -0.61
CA GLY A 62 8.39 -20.12 0.05
C GLY A 62 9.05 -21.16 -0.88
N ARG A 63 8.99 -20.98 -2.20
CA ARG A 63 9.60 -21.88 -3.20
C ARG A 63 10.84 -21.31 -3.87
N GLU A 64 11.38 -20.21 -3.33
CA GLU A 64 12.53 -19.49 -3.88
C GLU A 64 13.73 -20.41 -4.19
N GLU A 65 14.14 -21.23 -3.22
CA GLU A 65 15.30 -22.10 -3.34
C GLU A 65 15.07 -23.27 -4.28
N GLU A 66 13.89 -23.90 -4.20
CA GLU A 66 13.51 -25.00 -5.10
C GLU A 66 13.55 -24.53 -6.55
N HIS A 67 12.97 -23.36 -6.82
CA HIS A 67 12.91 -22.80 -8.16
C HIS A 67 14.30 -22.41 -8.69
N LEU A 68 15.14 -21.79 -7.86
CA LEU A 68 16.52 -21.48 -8.23
C LEU A 68 17.31 -22.76 -8.55
N ARG A 69 17.14 -23.83 -7.77
CA ARG A 69 17.80 -25.13 -7.99
C ARG A 69 17.35 -25.80 -9.27
N GLN A 70 16.03 -25.84 -9.52
CA GLN A 70 15.46 -26.37 -10.77
C GLN A 70 16.01 -25.63 -11.98
N TRP A 71 16.17 -24.31 -11.86
CA TRP A 71 16.76 -23.52 -12.91
C TRP A 71 18.25 -23.82 -13.12
N MET A 72 19.04 -23.88 -12.06
CA MET A 72 20.47 -24.20 -12.18
C MET A 72 20.66 -25.58 -12.82
N ALA A 73 19.80 -26.55 -12.51
CA ALA A 73 19.82 -27.85 -13.16
C ALA A 73 19.48 -27.77 -14.66
N ALA A 74 18.64 -26.83 -15.08
CA ALA A 74 18.22 -26.68 -16.47
C ALA A 74 19.18 -25.83 -17.32
N TYR A 75 19.86 -24.83 -16.73
CA TYR A 75 20.62 -23.80 -17.48
C TYR A 75 22.01 -23.48 -16.88
N GLY A 76 22.42 -24.16 -15.82
CA GLY A 76 23.63 -23.85 -15.03
C GLY A 76 24.96 -24.08 -15.73
N ASP A 77 24.99 -24.72 -16.90
CA ASP A 77 26.19 -24.85 -17.74
C ASP A 77 26.52 -23.57 -18.54
N ALA A 78 25.70 -22.51 -18.40
CA ALA A 78 25.96 -21.23 -19.04
C ALA A 78 27.18 -20.53 -18.43
N ARG A 79 28.10 -20.07 -19.30
CA ARG A 79 29.36 -19.42 -18.89
C ARG A 79 29.17 -18.10 -18.13
N GLU A 80 28.05 -17.40 -18.36
CA GLU A 80 27.71 -16.12 -17.73
C GLU A 80 26.21 -16.04 -17.42
N PRO A 81 25.75 -16.53 -16.25
CA PRO A 81 24.36 -16.38 -15.84
C PRO A 81 24.06 -14.95 -15.39
N TYR A 82 22.93 -14.41 -15.83
CA TYR A 82 22.34 -13.12 -15.47
C TYR A 82 20.93 -13.35 -14.91
N ILE A 83 20.64 -12.85 -13.71
CA ILE A 83 19.31 -12.94 -13.10
C ILE A 83 18.71 -11.56 -13.02
N LEU A 84 17.59 -11.33 -13.69
CA LEU A 84 16.72 -10.20 -13.43
C LEU A 84 15.76 -10.58 -12.31
N LEU A 85 15.90 -9.92 -11.17
CA LEU A 85 14.95 -10.00 -10.05
C LEU A 85 13.92 -8.88 -10.22
N TRP A 86 12.64 -9.23 -10.26
CA TRP A 86 11.57 -8.24 -10.10
C TRP A 86 11.37 -7.93 -8.62
N GLY A 87 11.05 -6.68 -8.29
CA GLY A 87 10.21 -6.41 -7.14
C GLY A 87 8.86 -7.07 -7.40
N TYR A 88 8.60 -8.20 -6.74
CA TYR A 88 7.26 -8.79 -6.68
C TYR A 88 6.30 -7.65 -6.37
N GLY A 89 5.38 -7.29 -7.25
CA GLY A 89 4.49 -6.13 -7.07
C GLY A 89 3.47 -6.29 -5.91
N ASP A 90 3.87 -6.92 -4.81
CA ASP A 90 3.15 -7.04 -3.56
C ASP A 90 3.15 -5.67 -2.88
N LEU A 91 1.98 -5.19 -2.47
CA LEU A 91 1.88 -3.90 -1.77
C LEU A 91 2.59 -3.92 -0.39
N ASP A 92 2.93 -5.11 0.14
CA ASP A 92 3.62 -5.27 1.42
C ASP A 92 5.15 -5.20 1.28
N TYR A 93 5.64 -4.02 1.63
CA TYR A 93 7.03 -3.65 1.80
C TYR A 93 7.89 -4.72 2.50
N GLN A 94 7.46 -5.28 3.62
CA GLN A 94 8.27 -6.22 4.40
C GLN A 94 8.40 -7.56 3.69
N VAL A 95 7.33 -8.02 3.05
CA VAL A 95 7.33 -9.26 2.26
C VAL A 95 8.23 -9.10 1.04
N GLU A 96 8.10 -8.00 0.29
CA GLU A 96 8.93 -7.71 -0.88
C GLU A 96 10.43 -7.75 -0.53
N LEU A 97 10.83 -7.07 0.54
CA LEU A 97 12.25 -7.00 0.89
C LEU A 97 12.83 -8.28 1.43
N VAL A 98 12.12 -8.94 2.34
CA VAL A 98 12.61 -10.19 2.94
C VAL A 98 12.81 -11.21 1.83
N ARG A 99 11.91 -11.23 0.85
CA ARG A 99 12.01 -12.12 -0.31
C ARG A 99 13.10 -11.70 -1.27
N MET A 100 13.25 -10.41 -1.57
CA MET A 100 14.34 -9.93 -2.43
C MET A 100 15.72 -10.18 -1.81
N GLU A 101 15.86 -9.97 -0.50
CA GLU A 101 17.07 -10.30 0.26
C GLU A 101 17.33 -11.81 0.23
N LYS A 102 16.31 -12.63 0.48
CA LYS A 102 16.43 -14.10 0.41
C LYS A 102 16.88 -14.56 -0.98
N MET A 103 16.24 -14.08 -2.04
CA MET A 103 16.60 -14.41 -3.43
C MET A 103 18.03 -13.99 -3.75
N THR A 104 18.41 -12.75 -3.41
CA THR A 104 19.77 -12.23 -3.65
C THR A 104 20.81 -13.10 -2.92
N ARG A 105 20.56 -13.47 -1.66
CA ARG A 105 21.45 -14.37 -0.89
C ARG A 105 21.57 -15.74 -1.54
N LEU A 106 20.45 -16.32 -1.98
CA LEU A 106 20.43 -17.61 -2.66
C LEU A 106 21.25 -17.57 -3.96
N CYS A 107 21.03 -16.55 -4.81
CA CYS A 107 21.80 -16.36 -6.04
C CYS A 107 23.31 -16.24 -5.75
N LEU A 108 23.69 -15.38 -4.81
CA LEU A 108 25.10 -15.16 -4.48
C LEU A 108 25.76 -16.39 -3.82
N ALA A 109 25.03 -17.17 -3.03
CA ALA A 109 25.52 -18.43 -2.45
C ALA A 109 25.82 -19.50 -3.53
N GLN A 110 25.15 -19.40 -4.68
CA GLN A 110 25.38 -20.24 -5.85
C GLN A 110 26.43 -19.64 -6.81
N GLY A 111 27.14 -18.58 -6.40
CA GLY A 111 28.15 -17.92 -7.22
C GLY A 111 27.59 -17.07 -8.35
N ILE A 112 26.27 -16.83 -8.39
CA ILE A 112 25.64 -15.99 -9.40
C ILE A 112 25.84 -14.53 -9.01
N LYS A 113 26.63 -13.83 -9.82
CA LYS A 113 27.09 -12.47 -9.53
C LYS A 113 26.35 -11.39 -10.33
N ASN A 114 25.85 -11.73 -11.51
CA ASN A 114 25.17 -10.78 -12.37
C ASN A 114 23.68 -10.76 -12.03
N ILE A 115 23.29 -9.93 -11.07
CA ILE A 115 21.90 -9.82 -10.62
C ILE A 115 21.42 -8.39 -10.95
N GLY A 116 20.45 -8.29 -11.86
CA GLY A 116 19.77 -7.05 -12.21
C GLY A 116 18.43 -6.93 -11.49
N PHE A 117 17.90 -5.71 -11.42
CA PHE A 117 16.60 -5.42 -10.81
C PHE A 117 15.66 -4.77 -11.82
N PHE A 118 14.44 -5.28 -11.94
CA PHE A 118 13.38 -4.65 -12.74
C PHE A 118 12.51 -3.75 -11.87
N ARG A 119 12.28 -2.51 -12.31
CA ARG A 119 11.70 -1.42 -11.50
C ARG A 119 12.44 -1.25 -10.17
N PRO A 120 13.74 -0.93 -10.22
CA PRO A 120 14.51 -0.70 -9.03
C PRO A 120 13.78 0.32 -8.12
N GLU A 121 13.24 1.42 -8.63
CA GLU A 121 12.48 2.39 -7.83
C GLU A 121 11.34 1.82 -6.95
N LEU A 122 10.77 0.66 -7.28
CA LEU A 122 9.77 -0.05 -6.47
C LEU A 122 10.38 -1.12 -5.54
N SER A 123 11.54 -1.65 -5.92
CA SER A 123 12.22 -2.78 -5.28
C SER A 123 13.35 -2.34 -4.34
N LEU A 124 13.90 -1.15 -4.58
CA LEU A 124 15.15 -0.68 -4.02
C LEU A 124 14.99 -0.32 -2.56
N ARG A 125 15.63 -1.14 -1.72
CA ARG A 125 16.13 -0.63 -0.46
C ARG A 125 17.62 -0.94 -0.29
N ASP A 126 18.29 0.02 0.31
CA ASP A 126 19.58 -0.03 0.99
C ASP A 126 20.04 -1.45 1.47
N PRO A 127 19.20 -2.25 2.19
CA PRO A 127 19.52 -3.63 2.58
C PRO A 127 19.96 -4.59 1.48
N VAL A 128 19.59 -4.37 0.22
CA VAL A 128 20.00 -5.24 -0.89
C VAL A 128 21.29 -4.74 -1.52
N PHE A 129 21.46 -3.42 -1.67
CA PHE A 129 22.70 -2.82 -2.15
C PHE A 129 23.92 -3.15 -1.29
N ARG A 130 23.76 -3.29 0.04
CA ARG A 130 24.84 -3.76 0.92
C ARG A 130 25.49 -5.05 0.48
N TRP A 131 24.75 -5.96 -0.15
CA TRP A 131 25.30 -7.25 -0.59
C TRP A 131 26.17 -7.11 -1.85
N TYR A 132 25.90 -6.10 -2.67
CA TYR A 132 26.71 -5.78 -3.84
C TYR A 132 28.00 -5.08 -3.43
N ASP A 133 27.93 -4.18 -2.44
CA ASP A 133 29.11 -3.49 -1.89
C ASP A 133 29.99 -4.46 -1.08
N THR A 134 29.41 -5.23 -0.15
CA THR A 134 30.15 -6.17 0.72
C THR A 134 30.80 -7.34 -0.01
N ARG A 135 30.28 -7.71 -1.19
CA ARG A 135 30.84 -8.77 -2.03
C ARG A 135 31.47 -8.22 -3.31
N GLY A 136 31.53 -6.89 -3.47
CA GLY A 136 32.04 -6.14 -4.63
C GLY A 136 31.60 -6.73 -5.96
N VAL A 137 30.32 -7.08 -6.01
CA VAL A 137 29.69 -7.68 -7.18
C VAL A 137 29.17 -6.61 -8.14
N GLY A 138 29.18 -5.35 -7.71
CA GLY A 138 28.87 -4.20 -8.54
C GLY A 138 30.11 -3.72 -9.30
N SER A 139 29.99 -3.70 -10.62
CA SER A 139 30.97 -3.23 -11.62
C SER A 139 31.98 -4.27 -12.09
N TYR A 140 32.06 -4.42 -13.42
CA TYR A 140 33.02 -5.24 -14.16
C TYR A 140 34.45 -4.66 -14.14
N GLY A 141 34.77 -3.82 -13.16
CA GLY A 141 36.08 -3.23 -12.97
C GLY A 141 37.00 -4.15 -12.14
N PRO A 142 38.33 -4.04 -12.29
CA PRO A 142 39.25 -4.61 -11.31
C PRO A 142 38.91 -4.04 -9.93
N TYR A 143 38.85 -4.94 -8.95
CA TYR A 143 38.44 -4.69 -7.57
C TYR A 143 39.42 -3.73 -6.86
N ASP A 144 39.27 -2.43 -7.08
CA ASP A 144 40.16 -1.42 -6.51
C ASP A 144 39.68 -1.05 -5.10
N LEU A 145 40.56 -1.25 -4.11
CA LEU A 145 40.32 -0.85 -2.73
C LEU A 145 40.03 0.67 -2.64
N GLN A 146 40.64 1.47 -3.52
CA GLN A 146 40.38 2.91 -3.60
C GLN A 146 38.97 3.22 -4.12
N GLU A 147 38.47 2.48 -5.10
CA GLU A 147 37.10 2.61 -5.60
C GLU A 147 36.08 2.24 -4.53
N HIS A 148 36.31 1.14 -3.79
CA HIS A 148 35.43 0.75 -2.68
C HIS A 148 35.42 1.80 -1.54
N ARG A 149 36.59 2.40 -1.21
CA ARG A 149 36.66 3.53 -0.28
C ARG A 149 35.83 4.72 -0.75
N ALA A 150 35.89 5.06 -2.04
CA ALA A 150 35.13 6.16 -2.63
C ALA A 150 33.62 5.88 -2.58
N THR A 151 33.17 4.67 -2.92
CA THR A 151 31.77 4.26 -2.85
C THR A 151 31.21 4.37 -1.43
N ILE A 152 31.94 3.88 -0.42
CA ILE A 152 31.50 3.99 0.97
C ILE A 152 31.49 5.45 1.44
N ALA A 153 32.47 6.26 1.01
CA ALA A 153 32.48 7.69 1.33
C ALA A 153 31.24 8.41 0.78
N VAL A 154 30.83 8.12 -0.47
CA VAL A 154 29.59 8.65 -1.06
C VAL A 154 28.37 8.18 -0.28
N LEU A 155 28.27 6.88 0.01
CA LEU A 155 27.18 6.31 0.81
C LEU A 155 27.06 6.98 2.19
N LEU A 156 28.20 7.21 2.84
CA LEU A 156 28.26 7.88 4.14
C LEU A 156 27.80 9.34 4.04
N ASP A 157 28.26 10.07 3.03
CA ASP A 157 27.89 11.48 2.81
C ASP A 157 26.38 11.62 2.55
N GLU A 158 25.81 10.82 1.65
CA GLU A 158 24.37 10.78 1.42
C GLU A 158 23.58 10.47 2.71
N THR A 159 24.14 9.58 3.54
CA THR A 159 23.51 9.24 4.82
C THR A 159 23.51 10.45 5.75
N ARG A 160 24.66 11.14 5.88
CA ARG A 160 24.79 12.36 6.68
C ARG A 160 23.82 13.44 6.22
N GLN A 161 23.77 13.73 4.92
CA GLN A 161 22.87 14.75 4.37
C GLN A 161 21.40 14.48 4.73
N THR A 162 20.98 13.21 4.63
CA THR A 162 19.61 12.81 4.98
C THR A 162 19.38 12.92 6.49
N VAL A 163 20.33 12.48 7.31
CA VAL A 163 20.26 12.59 8.78
C VAL A 163 20.16 14.05 9.21
N GLU A 164 21.00 14.93 8.69
CA GLU A 164 20.94 16.38 8.96
C GLU A 164 19.59 16.96 8.56
N ALA A 165 19.02 16.54 7.42
CA ALA A 165 17.70 16.99 7.00
C ALA A 165 16.59 16.51 7.95
N LEU A 166 16.68 15.29 8.47
CA LEU A 166 15.76 14.75 9.46
C LEU A 166 15.90 15.45 10.82
N GLU A 167 17.13 15.76 11.24
CA GLU A 167 17.42 16.52 12.47
C GLU A 167 16.85 17.93 12.40
N ARG A 168 16.98 18.62 11.25
CA ARG A 168 16.35 19.95 11.03
C ARG A 168 14.83 19.91 11.14
N LEU A 169 14.21 18.77 10.83
CA LEU A 169 12.77 18.53 10.98
C LEU A 169 12.40 18.10 12.42
N GLY A 170 13.37 17.95 13.32
CA GLY A 170 13.14 17.52 14.70
C GLY A 170 12.82 16.03 14.86
N VAL A 171 13.13 15.21 13.85
CA VAL A 171 12.89 13.76 13.85
C VAL A 171 13.90 13.09 14.78
N ARG A 172 13.48 12.76 16.00
CA ARG A 172 14.32 12.16 17.05
C ARG A 172 14.82 10.75 16.70
N GLU A 173 14.19 10.13 15.72
CA GLU A 173 14.53 8.80 15.22
C GLU A 173 15.83 8.78 14.40
N ALA A 174 16.30 9.94 13.95
CA ALA A 174 17.65 10.14 13.45
C ALA A 174 18.63 10.07 14.63
N ALA A 175 18.91 8.85 15.12
CA ALA A 175 19.97 8.62 16.09
C ALA A 175 21.33 9.00 15.47
N SER A 176 22.36 9.15 16.31
CA SER A 176 23.72 9.42 15.82
C SER A 176 24.14 8.34 14.82
N LEU A 177 24.49 8.81 13.63
CA LEU A 177 25.13 7.99 12.62
C LEU A 177 26.39 7.35 13.24
N PRO A 178 26.65 6.06 13.03
CA PRO A 178 27.90 5.45 13.51
C PRO A 178 29.13 6.21 13.00
N GLU A 179 30.17 6.27 13.82
CA GLU A 179 31.48 6.82 13.43
C GLU A 179 32.13 5.89 12.41
N ILE A 180 32.36 6.41 11.19
CA ILE A 180 32.82 5.64 10.04
C ILE A 180 33.92 6.42 9.33
N HIS A 181 35.06 5.76 9.09
CA HIS A 181 36.26 6.32 8.49
C HIS A 181 36.73 5.44 7.32
N PRO A 182 36.14 5.58 6.13
CA PRO A 182 36.44 4.69 5.01
C PRO A 182 37.88 4.90 4.49
N ALA A 183 38.40 6.13 4.59
CA ALA A 183 39.77 6.46 4.18
C ALA A 183 40.85 5.70 4.98
N ASN A 184 40.55 5.27 6.21
CA ASN A 184 41.50 4.61 7.11
C ASN A 184 41.41 3.07 7.04
N ALA A 185 40.56 2.51 6.17
CA ALA A 185 40.39 1.07 6.08
C ALA A 185 41.50 0.47 5.19
N ASP A 186 42.32 -0.40 5.76
CA ASP A 186 43.46 -1.04 5.08
C ASP A 186 43.09 -2.36 4.38
N ALA A 187 41.89 -2.89 4.67
CA ALA A 187 41.40 -4.14 4.12
C ALA A 187 39.96 -4.02 3.61
N CYS A 188 39.64 -4.81 2.58
CA CYS A 188 38.28 -4.91 2.05
C CYS A 188 37.27 -5.35 3.12
N ALA A 189 37.67 -6.26 4.03
CA ALA A 189 36.80 -6.72 5.11
C ALA A 189 36.35 -5.57 6.03
N ASP A 190 37.21 -4.56 6.24
CA ASP A 190 36.87 -3.39 7.05
C ASP A 190 35.88 -2.46 6.33
N LEU A 191 36.07 -2.26 5.03
CA LEU A 191 35.13 -1.52 4.19
C LEU A 191 33.76 -2.20 4.17
N CYS A 192 33.70 -3.52 3.97
CA CYS A 192 32.46 -4.28 4.04
C CYS A 192 31.75 -4.11 5.39
N ARG A 193 32.51 -4.20 6.50
CA ARG A 193 31.98 -4.00 7.86
C ARG A 193 31.44 -2.58 8.06
N GLN A 194 32.11 -1.56 7.54
CA GLN A 194 31.66 -0.17 7.62
C GLN A 194 30.39 0.06 6.79
N ALA A 195 30.33 -0.47 5.56
CA ALA A 195 29.12 -0.43 4.75
C ALA A 195 27.94 -1.10 5.48
N ASP A 196 28.15 -2.28 6.07
CA ASP A 196 27.13 -2.99 6.86
C ASP A 196 26.60 -2.14 8.02
N GLN A 197 27.44 -1.37 8.70
CA GLN A 197 27.03 -0.46 9.76
C GLN A 197 26.13 0.68 9.23
N ILE A 198 26.47 1.29 8.08
CA ILE A 198 25.65 2.33 7.43
C ILE A 198 24.29 1.74 7.05
N TYR A 199 24.28 0.59 6.38
CA TYR A 199 23.05 -0.03 5.92
C TYR A 199 22.16 -0.52 7.07
N ALA A 200 22.76 -1.05 8.14
CA ALA A 200 22.03 -1.40 9.36
C ALA A 200 21.40 -0.15 10.02
N TYR A 201 22.12 0.98 9.99
CA TYR A 201 21.57 2.26 10.44
C TYR A 201 20.37 2.70 9.57
N ARG A 202 20.56 2.82 8.24
CA ARG A 202 19.51 3.24 7.31
C ARG A 202 18.25 2.36 7.43
N LYS A 203 18.43 1.03 7.55
CA LYS A 203 17.32 0.08 7.77
C LYS A 203 16.50 0.40 9.02
N ARG A 204 17.14 0.65 10.16
CA ARG A 204 16.42 0.96 11.42
C ARG A 204 15.58 2.23 11.28
N VAL A 205 16.10 3.25 10.60
CA VAL A 205 15.35 4.50 10.37
C VAL A 205 14.18 4.26 9.43
N LEU A 206 14.38 3.51 8.35
CA LEU A 206 13.31 3.11 7.43
C LEU A 206 12.20 2.28 8.10
N ASP A 207 12.57 1.33 8.96
CA ASP A 207 11.59 0.51 9.70
C ASP A 207 10.73 1.40 10.63
N ARG A 208 11.33 2.43 11.24
CA ARG A 208 10.59 3.42 12.05
C ARG A 208 9.68 4.29 11.20
N ALA A 209 10.16 4.77 10.05
CA ALA A 209 9.33 5.54 9.11
C ALA A 209 8.12 4.74 8.64
N TYR A 210 8.30 3.45 8.34
CA TYR A 210 7.19 2.55 8.00
C TYR A 210 6.21 2.37 9.19
N GLY A 211 6.73 2.25 10.41
CA GLY A 211 5.91 2.29 11.63
C GLY A 211 5.05 3.57 11.71
N LYS A 212 5.63 4.73 11.40
CA LYS A 212 4.90 6.00 11.33
C LYS A 212 3.82 6.03 10.26
N VAL A 213 4.05 5.44 9.09
CA VAL A 213 2.99 5.31 8.07
C VAL A 213 1.80 4.51 8.61
N ASN A 214 2.04 3.44 9.35
CA ASN A 214 0.96 2.66 9.96
C ASN A 214 0.23 3.42 11.07
N GLU A 215 0.92 4.29 11.83
CA GLU A 215 0.26 5.23 12.73
C GLU A 215 -0.60 6.23 11.96
N CYS A 216 -0.11 6.77 10.84
CA CYS A 216 -0.84 7.73 9.99
C CYS A 216 -2.14 7.14 9.42
N LYS A 217 -2.15 5.85 9.07
CA LYS A 217 -3.36 5.13 8.64
C LYS A 217 -4.48 5.19 9.68
N GLN A 218 -4.15 5.27 10.96
CA GLN A 218 -5.14 5.33 12.04
C GLN A 218 -5.77 6.72 12.20
N TRP A 219 -5.26 7.76 11.54
CA TRP A 219 -5.84 9.10 11.63
C TRP A 219 -7.23 9.19 11.01
N ALA A 220 -7.52 8.36 10.01
CA ALA A 220 -8.88 8.22 9.48
C ALA A 220 -9.87 7.69 10.54
N GLU A 221 -9.40 6.89 11.52
CA GLU A 221 -10.25 6.42 12.62
C GLU A 221 -10.54 7.53 13.64
N LEU A 222 -9.63 8.51 13.79
CA LEU A 222 -9.88 9.68 14.62
C LEU A 222 -11.02 10.54 14.05
N ASP A 223 -11.02 10.78 12.73
CA ASP A 223 -12.09 11.54 12.08
C ASP A 223 -13.44 10.81 12.22
N ARG A 224 -13.49 9.48 12.01
CA ARG A 224 -14.70 8.68 12.23
C ARG A 224 -15.21 8.73 13.67
N LEU A 225 -14.30 8.69 14.64
CA LEU A 225 -14.66 8.83 16.05
C LEU A 225 -15.30 10.19 16.32
N ILE A 226 -14.73 11.26 15.76
CA ILE A 226 -15.24 12.63 15.93
C ILE A 226 -16.64 12.73 15.34
N ASP A 227 -16.86 12.23 14.11
CA ASP A 227 -18.17 12.23 13.46
C ASP A 227 -19.21 11.48 14.31
N LEU A 228 -18.86 10.31 14.83
CA LEU A 228 -19.72 9.54 15.72
C LEU A 228 -20.02 10.30 17.02
N ALA A 229 -19.00 10.87 17.66
CA ALA A 229 -19.17 11.59 18.91
C ALA A 229 -20.00 12.88 18.74
N GLU A 230 -19.87 13.57 17.61
CA GLU A 230 -20.74 14.69 17.24
C GLU A 230 -22.18 14.20 17.00
N ALA A 231 -22.35 13.08 16.28
CA ALA A 231 -23.66 12.52 15.97
C ALA A 231 -24.45 12.06 17.21
N GLU A 232 -23.76 11.54 18.24
CA GLU A 232 -24.37 11.21 19.53
C GLU A 232 -24.50 12.43 20.47
N GLY A 233 -23.90 13.57 20.09
CA GLY A 233 -23.88 14.80 20.87
C GLY A 233 -23.03 14.69 22.14
N TRP A 234 -22.00 13.83 22.14
CA TRP A 234 -20.99 13.78 23.20
C TRP A 234 -19.97 14.92 23.08
N ILE A 235 -19.79 15.45 21.87
CA ILE A 235 -18.98 16.64 21.60
C ILE A 235 -19.79 17.65 20.78
N SER A 236 -19.42 18.94 20.86
CA SER A 236 -20.09 20.01 20.11
C SER A 236 -19.76 19.95 18.62
N ALA A 237 -20.77 20.10 17.77
CA ALA A 237 -20.64 20.13 16.32
C ALA A 237 -19.80 21.32 15.83
N GLY A 238 -19.03 21.10 14.75
CA GLY A 238 -18.36 22.18 14.02
C GLY A 238 -16.86 22.28 14.29
N ARG A 239 -16.22 21.24 14.82
CA ARG A 239 -14.75 21.15 14.78
C ARG A 239 -14.32 20.93 13.33
N GLU A 240 -13.20 21.54 12.92
CA GLU A 240 -12.75 21.61 11.52
C GLU A 240 -12.85 20.26 10.78
N ARG A 241 -13.78 20.17 9.82
CA ARG A 241 -14.13 18.96 9.04
C ARG A 241 -13.12 18.57 7.96
N GLY A 242 -11.85 18.96 8.09
CA GLY A 242 -10.81 18.57 7.13
C GLY A 242 -10.31 17.16 7.42
N ALA A 243 -10.34 16.24 6.45
CA ALA A 243 -9.73 14.92 6.61
C ALA A 243 -8.24 15.05 7.00
N LEU A 244 -7.81 14.30 8.02
CA LEU A 244 -6.40 14.31 8.45
C LEU A 244 -5.47 13.75 7.39
N ALA A 245 -5.94 12.75 6.65
CA ALA A 245 -5.26 12.18 5.48
C ALA A 245 -6.26 11.40 4.62
N ASP A 246 -6.20 11.55 3.29
CA ASP A 246 -6.92 10.65 2.39
C ASP A 246 -6.08 9.40 2.02
N SER A 247 -6.71 8.40 1.40
CA SER A 247 -6.04 7.17 0.97
C SER A 247 -4.90 7.40 -0.04
N LYS A 248 -4.98 8.46 -0.84
CA LYS A 248 -3.95 8.81 -1.83
C LYS A 248 -2.74 9.45 -1.16
N GLU A 249 -2.94 10.32 -0.19
CA GLU A 249 -1.90 10.90 0.65
C GLU A 249 -1.14 9.81 1.41
N VAL A 250 -1.88 8.92 2.09
CA VAL A 250 -1.28 7.78 2.81
C VAL A 250 -0.46 6.90 1.88
N ARG A 251 -0.96 6.59 0.67
CA ARG A 251 -0.20 5.84 -0.33
C ARG A 251 1.05 6.58 -0.80
N GLY A 252 0.96 7.91 -0.96
CA GLY A 252 2.13 8.75 -1.25
C GLY A 252 3.17 8.66 -0.13
N TRP A 253 2.74 8.67 1.13
CA TRP A 253 3.60 8.52 2.29
C TRP A 253 4.21 7.12 2.41
N GLU A 254 3.46 6.07 2.10
CA GLU A 254 3.98 4.71 1.99
C GLU A 254 5.15 4.68 1.04
N ILE A 255 4.99 5.20 -0.18
CA ILE A 255 6.06 5.26 -1.19
C ILE A 255 7.29 6.01 -0.66
N LEU A 256 7.09 7.21 -0.09
CA LEU A 256 8.20 8.02 0.43
C LEU A 256 8.89 7.39 1.65
N SER A 257 8.20 6.54 2.40
CA SER A 257 8.77 5.83 3.55
C SER A 257 9.65 4.64 3.15
N LYS A 258 9.63 4.23 1.87
CA LYS A 258 10.37 3.06 1.38
C LYS A 258 11.84 3.34 1.09
N GLU A 259 12.24 4.59 0.89
CA GLU A 259 13.59 4.96 0.47
C GLU A 259 14.23 5.98 1.41
N PHE A 260 15.50 5.76 1.80
CA PHE A 260 16.14 6.57 2.84
C PHE A 260 16.26 8.04 2.43
N ARG A 261 16.68 8.32 1.19
CA ARG A 261 16.80 9.69 0.66
C ARG A 261 15.47 10.46 0.61
N THR A 262 14.33 9.78 0.60
CA THR A 262 13.01 10.42 0.55
C THR A 262 12.42 10.66 1.93
N LEU A 263 13.04 10.15 3.00
CA LEU A 263 12.54 10.32 4.36
C LEU A 263 12.35 11.78 4.79
N PRO A 264 13.22 12.75 4.44
CA PRO A 264 12.97 14.15 4.76
C PRO A 264 11.65 14.67 4.16
N ARG A 265 11.31 14.26 2.93
CA ARG A 265 10.04 14.61 2.28
C ARG A 265 8.85 13.91 2.94
N PHE A 266 9.02 12.64 3.33
CA PHE A 266 8.02 11.91 4.09
C PHE A 266 7.70 12.62 5.42
N TYR A 267 8.72 12.87 6.24
CA TYR A 267 8.54 13.52 7.55
C TYR A 267 8.03 14.96 7.43
N ALA A 268 8.49 15.73 6.44
CA ALA A 268 7.94 17.07 6.18
C ALA A 268 6.43 17.04 5.86
N ALA A 269 5.94 15.97 5.22
CA ALA A 269 4.52 15.80 4.93
C ALA A 269 3.71 15.34 6.16
N ILE A 270 4.23 14.41 6.96
CA ILE A 270 3.46 13.80 8.06
C ILE A 270 3.51 14.59 9.37
N LEU A 271 4.59 15.33 9.67
CA LEU A 271 4.73 16.02 10.96
C LEU A 271 3.63 17.07 11.21
N PRO A 272 3.25 17.93 10.24
CA PRO A 272 2.13 18.86 10.42
C PRO A 272 0.80 18.14 10.70
N ARG A 273 0.57 17.02 10.00
CA ARG A 273 -0.65 16.21 10.15
C ARG A 273 -0.70 15.48 11.49
N ALA A 274 0.44 14.99 11.98
CA ALA A 274 0.56 14.39 13.31
C ALA A 274 0.26 15.42 14.41
N GLY A 275 0.72 16.67 14.25
CA GLY A 275 0.36 17.78 15.13
C GLY A 275 -1.14 18.03 15.16
N GLN A 276 -1.77 18.15 13.98
CA GLN A 276 -3.23 18.31 13.86
C GLN A 276 -4.00 17.14 14.51
N ALA A 277 -3.58 15.89 14.29
CA ALA A 277 -4.19 14.72 14.91
C ALA A 277 -4.08 14.76 16.45
N SER A 278 -2.91 15.13 16.97
CA SER A 278 -2.67 15.27 18.42
C SER A 278 -3.52 16.39 19.03
N ASP A 279 -3.60 17.54 18.37
CA ASP A 279 -4.40 18.68 18.81
C ASP A 279 -5.89 18.31 18.83
N ARG A 280 -6.40 17.68 17.76
CA ARG A 280 -7.77 17.17 17.71
C ARG A 280 -8.05 16.18 18.83
N ALA A 281 -7.20 15.17 19.02
CA ALA A 281 -7.37 14.19 20.11
C ALA A 281 -7.40 14.86 21.49
N SER A 282 -6.52 15.85 21.72
CA SER A 282 -6.45 16.60 22.97
C SER A 282 -7.69 17.46 23.23
N THR A 283 -8.34 17.95 22.18
CA THR A 283 -9.63 18.66 22.33
C THR A 283 -10.81 17.71 22.55
N VAL A 284 -10.79 16.50 21.98
CA VAL A 284 -11.93 15.56 22.01
C VAL A 284 -11.96 14.75 23.30
N ALA A 285 -10.80 14.30 23.78
CA ALA A 285 -10.73 13.42 24.95
C ALA A 285 -11.42 14.00 26.21
N PRO A 286 -11.26 15.29 26.59
CA PRO A 286 -11.97 15.85 27.75
C PRO A 286 -13.50 15.86 27.60
N SER A 287 -14.00 16.05 26.38
CA SER A 287 -15.44 16.02 26.12
C SER A 287 -16.02 14.61 26.26
N LEU A 288 -15.30 13.58 25.78
CA LEU A 288 -15.69 12.19 26.01
C LEU A 288 -15.64 11.81 27.50
N GLU A 289 -14.65 12.29 28.25
CA GLU A 289 -14.60 12.10 29.71
C GLU A 289 -15.78 12.77 30.42
N SER A 290 -16.14 13.99 30.00
CA SER A 290 -17.31 14.67 30.55
C SER A 290 -18.60 13.91 30.24
N ALA A 291 -18.74 13.37 29.02
CA ALA A 291 -19.88 12.55 28.64
C ALA A 291 -19.94 11.24 29.44
N ALA A 292 -18.79 10.60 29.69
CA ALA A 292 -18.69 9.44 30.58
C ALA A 292 -19.10 9.78 32.02
N GLY A 293 -18.65 10.93 32.54
CA GLY A 293 -18.96 11.40 33.89
C GLY A 293 -20.42 11.79 34.11
N ALA A 294 -21.14 12.16 33.05
CA ALA A 294 -22.60 12.41 33.11
C ALA A 294 -23.41 11.12 33.37
N GLY A 295 -22.80 9.95 33.19
CA GLY A 295 -23.46 8.65 33.34
C GLY A 295 -24.37 8.30 32.16
N GLY A 296 -24.86 7.05 32.14
CA GLY A 296 -25.73 6.52 31.09
C GLY A 296 -25.15 5.29 30.38
N PRO A 297 -25.89 4.69 29.42
CA PRO A 297 -25.40 3.55 28.65
C PRO A 297 -24.13 3.92 27.87
N GLY A 298 -23.08 3.09 27.97
CA GLY A 298 -21.81 3.32 27.26
C GLY A 298 -20.80 4.21 28.00
N ALA A 299 -21.10 4.71 29.21
CA ALA A 299 -20.21 5.59 29.96
C ALA A 299 -18.82 4.96 30.24
N GLY A 300 -18.77 3.65 30.50
CA GLY A 300 -17.51 2.93 30.73
C GLY A 300 -16.64 2.91 29.48
N GLU A 301 -17.23 2.60 28.33
CA GLU A 301 -16.57 2.56 27.04
C GLU A 301 -16.05 3.96 26.62
N LEU A 302 -16.81 5.03 26.89
CA LEU A 302 -16.37 6.42 26.65
C LEU A 302 -15.13 6.80 27.47
N ALA A 303 -15.06 6.37 28.73
CA ALA A 303 -13.88 6.61 29.57
C ALA A 303 -12.63 5.87 29.02
N ILE A 304 -12.80 4.65 28.51
CA ILE A 304 -11.71 3.90 27.87
C ILE A 304 -11.30 4.59 26.55
N ALA A 305 -12.26 5.06 25.75
CA ALA A 305 -12.01 5.78 24.51
C ALA A 305 -11.18 7.05 24.75
N ALA A 306 -11.54 7.86 25.75
CA ALA A 306 -10.78 9.06 26.10
C ALA A 306 -9.34 8.76 26.54
N LYS A 307 -9.14 7.70 27.33
CA LYS A 307 -7.79 7.24 27.72
C LYS A 307 -6.99 6.77 26.49
N ALA A 308 -7.62 6.08 25.56
CA ALA A 308 -7.00 5.64 24.32
C ALA A 308 -6.59 6.83 23.42
N LEU A 309 -7.46 7.84 23.27
CA LEU A 309 -7.16 9.09 22.55
C LEU A 309 -5.93 9.80 23.11
N ARG A 310 -5.83 9.97 24.43
CA ARG A 310 -4.66 10.59 25.09
C ARG A 310 -3.37 9.82 24.87
N SER A 311 -3.47 8.53 24.58
CA SER A 311 -2.32 7.67 24.31
C SER A 311 -2.02 7.52 22.81
N GLY A 312 -2.72 8.27 21.93
CA GLY A 312 -2.57 8.18 20.48
C GLY A 312 -3.09 6.88 19.85
N ARG A 313 -3.88 6.08 20.59
CA ARG A 313 -4.43 4.81 20.10
C ARG A 313 -5.80 5.05 19.46
N PHE A 314 -5.82 5.65 18.27
CA PHE A 314 -7.05 6.12 17.63
C PHE A 314 -7.99 4.99 17.18
N ALA A 315 -7.45 3.87 16.69
CA ALA A 315 -8.25 2.70 16.34
C ALA A 315 -8.98 2.13 17.57
N ASP A 316 -8.28 1.99 18.69
CA ASP A 316 -8.87 1.54 19.96
C ASP A 316 -9.93 2.52 20.45
N ALA A 317 -9.65 3.82 20.39
CA ALA A 317 -10.61 4.85 20.78
C ALA A 317 -11.89 4.78 19.92
N CYS A 318 -11.75 4.62 18.60
CA CYS A 318 -12.89 4.52 17.68
C CYS A 318 -13.72 3.27 17.99
N ALA A 319 -13.07 2.12 18.18
CA ALA A 319 -13.75 0.87 18.54
C ALA A 319 -14.54 0.99 19.84
N GLN A 320 -13.96 1.62 20.87
CA GLN A 320 -14.66 1.84 22.15
C GLN A 320 -15.81 2.85 22.01
N THR A 321 -15.67 3.85 21.16
CA THR A 321 -16.74 4.83 20.87
C THR A 321 -17.91 4.16 20.14
N ILE A 322 -17.62 3.25 19.20
CA ILE A 322 -18.64 2.41 18.55
C ILE A 322 -19.33 1.51 19.58
N GLN A 323 -18.58 0.88 20.47
CA GLN A 323 -19.15 0.05 21.53
C GLN A 323 -20.06 0.85 22.48
N ALA A 324 -19.67 2.08 22.83
CA ALA A 324 -20.52 2.99 23.60
C ALA A 324 -21.83 3.29 22.87
N ARG A 325 -21.78 3.49 21.54
CA ARG A 325 -22.96 3.66 20.71
C ARG A 325 -23.84 2.41 20.69
N GLU A 326 -23.26 1.23 20.59
CA GLU A 326 -24.02 -0.04 20.65
C GLU A 326 -24.81 -0.14 21.97
N ARG A 327 -24.26 0.33 23.10
CA ARG A 327 -25.01 0.44 24.36
C ARG A 327 -26.18 1.40 24.28
N LEU A 328 -26.03 2.53 23.59
CA LEU A 328 -27.13 3.46 23.34
C LEU A 328 -28.21 2.82 22.46
N VAL A 329 -27.83 2.09 21.41
CA VAL A 329 -28.74 1.35 20.52
C VAL A 329 -29.52 0.29 21.29
N GLU A 330 -28.86 -0.50 22.14
CA GLU A 330 -29.50 -1.47 23.04
C GLU A 330 -30.55 -0.80 23.95
N ALA A 331 -30.25 0.41 24.42
CA ALA A 331 -31.14 1.22 25.24
C ALA A 331 -32.18 2.03 24.44
N LYS A 332 -32.13 2.02 23.10
CA LYS A 332 -32.91 2.89 22.18
C LYS A 332 -32.74 4.38 22.47
N GLN A 333 -31.55 4.79 22.89
CA GLN A 333 -31.18 6.15 23.28
C GLN A 333 -30.20 6.81 22.32
N GLU A 334 -29.81 6.12 21.24
CA GLU A 334 -28.94 6.70 20.22
C GLU A 334 -29.61 7.90 19.56
N LYS A 335 -28.80 8.90 19.23
CA LYS A 335 -29.25 10.08 18.48
C LYS A 335 -28.84 10.01 17.02
N SER A 336 -27.81 9.23 16.71
CA SER A 336 -27.27 9.14 15.36
C SER A 336 -28.11 8.27 14.43
N TRP A 337 -28.07 8.63 13.16
CA TRP A 337 -28.44 7.77 12.05
C TRP A 337 -27.22 7.02 11.53
N GLN A 338 -27.36 5.73 11.25
CA GLN A 338 -26.30 4.92 10.67
C GLN A 338 -26.58 4.66 9.19
N VAL A 339 -25.58 4.98 8.35
CA VAL A 339 -25.49 4.57 6.96
C VAL A 339 -24.62 3.32 6.88
N SER A 340 -25.22 2.18 6.57
CA SER A 340 -24.52 0.92 6.35
C SER A 340 -24.37 0.68 4.86
N LEU A 341 -23.14 0.54 4.38
CA LEU A 341 -22.80 0.35 2.97
C LEU A 341 -21.90 -0.88 2.81
N ARG A 342 -22.25 -1.79 1.90
CA ARG A 342 -21.42 -2.93 1.53
C ARG A 342 -21.16 -2.93 0.03
N PHE A 343 -19.88 -2.91 -0.32
CA PHE A 343 -19.44 -3.17 -1.69
C PHE A 343 -19.10 -4.64 -1.88
N ARG A 344 -19.29 -5.13 -3.09
CA ARG A 344 -18.82 -6.46 -3.52
C ARG A 344 -17.94 -6.36 -4.77
N ASN A 345 -16.86 -7.13 -4.78
CA ASN A 345 -15.99 -7.31 -5.94
C ASN A 345 -16.30 -8.65 -6.60
N ARG A 346 -16.71 -8.63 -7.87
CA ARG A 346 -16.94 -9.87 -8.65
C ARG A 346 -15.68 -10.43 -9.29
N TYR A 347 -14.59 -9.69 -9.25
CA TYR A 347 -13.36 -10.02 -9.94
C TYR A 347 -12.35 -10.65 -8.98
N PRO A 348 -11.51 -11.59 -9.46
CA PRO A 348 -10.46 -12.19 -8.65
C PRO A 348 -9.26 -11.24 -8.41
N TYR A 349 -9.31 -10.01 -8.93
CA TYR A 349 -8.26 -9.00 -8.85
C TYR A 349 -8.80 -7.70 -8.22
N PRO A 350 -7.92 -6.85 -7.64
CA PRO A 350 -8.31 -5.55 -7.08
C PRO A 350 -8.99 -4.67 -8.12
N LEU A 351 -10.07 -3.98 -7.73
CA LEU A 351 -10.71 -3.00 -8.60
C LEU A 351 -10.11 -1.63 -8.35
N ASN A 352 -9.48 -1.08 -9.38
CA ASN A 352 -8.98 0.30 -9.36
C ASN A 352 -10.13 1.29 -9.60
N VAL A 353 -11.06 1.35 -8.64
CA VAL A 353 -12.23 2.23 -8.64
C VAL A 353 -12.25 3.06 -7.37
N THR A 354 -12.28 4.39 -7.53
CA THR A 354 -12.58 5.28 -6.41
C THR A 354 -14.09 5.45 -6.32
N ALA A 355 -14.67 4.96 -5.22
CA ALA A 355 -16.06 5.22 -4.88
C ALA A 355 -16.14 6.43 -3.95
N ILE A 356 -17.16 7.26 -4.18
CA ILE A 356 -17.46 8.44 -3.39
C ILE A 356 -18.91 8.31 -2.88
N LEU A 357 -19.09 8.43 -1.57
CA LEU A 357 -20.41 8.53 -0.94
C LEU A 357 -20.61 9.96 -0.45
N THR A 358 -21.64 10.62 -0.94
CA THR A 358 -22.06 11.95 -0.46
C THR A 358 -23.46 11.89 0.15
N VAL A 359 -23.68 12.67 1.19
CA VAL A 359 -24.97 12.83 1.86
C VAL A 359 -25.44 14.27 1.76
N GLU A 360 -26.75 14.44 1.64
CA GLU A 360 -27.41 15.74 1.73
C GLU A 360 -28.31 15.76 2.97
N GLN A 361 -28.16 16.79 3.81
CA GLN A 361 -28.88 16.92 5.09
C GLN A 361 -29.48 18.32 5.23
N GLY A 362 -30.69 18.55 4.71
CA GLY A 362 -31.43 19.80 4.80
C GLY A 362 -30.56 21.05 4.64
N LYS A 363 -30.52 21.89 5.69
CA LYS A 363 -29.76 23.16 5.71
C LYS A 363 -28.24 23.00 5.82
N ALA A 364 -27.73 21.82 6.17
CA ALA A 364 -26.28 21.58 6.30
C ALA A 364 -25.59 21.39 4.94
N GLY A 365 -26.37 21.18 3.86
CA GLY A 365 -25.88 21.03 2.51
C GLY A 365 -25.30 19.64 2.22
N LEU A 366 -24.52 19.54 1.13
CA LEU A 366 -23.88 18.32 0.66
C LEU A 366 -22.57 18.06 1.44
N CYS A 367 -22.38 16.85 1.95
CA CYS A 367 -21.19 16.41 2.66
C CYS A 367 -20.66 15.09 2.08
N GLU A 368 -19.34 14.96 1.92
CA GLU A 368 -18.71 13.69 1.56
C GLU A 368 -18.51 12.83 2.82
N LEU A 369 -19.04 11.60 2.80
CA LEU A 369 -18.87 10.62 3.90
C LEU A 369 -17.73 9.64 3.63
N TYR A 370 -17.44 9.39 2.36
CA TYR A 370 -16.41 8.44 1.96
C TYR A 370 -15.85 8.79 0.59
N ARG A 371 -14.53 8.66 0.46
CA ARG A 371 -13.80 8.64 -0.81
C ARG A 371 -12.64 7.67 -0.69
N GLY A 372 -12.64 6.63 -1.51
CA GLY A 372 -11.55 5.66 -1.50
C GLY A 372 -11.77 4.50 -2.45
N MET A 373 -10.79 3.60 -2.49
CA MET A 373 -10.89 2.33 -3.20
C MET A 373 -11.44 1.27 -2.24
N PRO A 374 -12.61 0.66 -2.53
CA PRO A 374 -13.14 -0.38 -1.65
C PRO A 374 -12.25 -1.63 -1.60
N PHE A 375 -11.57 -1.99 -2.71
CA PHE A 375 -10.80 -3.23 -2.85
C PHE A 375 -9.35 -2.93 -3.22
N GLU A 376 -8.44 -3.07 -2.26
CA GLU A 376 -7.03 -2.71 -2.43
C GLU A 376 -6.13 -3.96 -2.54
N SER A 377 -6.59 -5.12 -2.05
CA SER A 377 -5.82 -6.36 -2.05
C SER A 377 -6.43 -7.44 -2.95
N PRO A 378 -5.60 -8.27 -3.62
CA PRO A 378 -6.09 -9.43 -4.36
C PRO A 378 -6.86 -10.38 -3.44
N GLY A 379 -8.06 -10.80 -3.84
CA GLY A 379 -8.93 -11.68 -3.05
C GLY A 379 -9.97 -10.96 -2.18
N ASP A 380 -9.90 -9.63 -2.05
CA ASP A 380 -10.96 -8.86 -1.39
C ASP A 380 -12.26 -8.96 -2.20
N SER A 381 -13.23 -9.72 -1.69
CA SER A 381 -14.50 -9.99 -2.37
C SER A 381 -15.68 -9.16 -1.86
N SER A 382 -15.58 -8.63 -0.63
CA SER A 382 -16.61 -7.79 -0.02
C SER A 382 -15.99 -6.86 1.01
N ARG A 383 -16.51 -5.63 1.13
CA ARG A 383 -16.11 -4.68 2.15
C ARG A 383 -17.31 -3.88 2.65
N ALA A 384 -17.46 -3.83 3.96
CA ALA A 384 -18.53 -3.11 4.63
C ALA A 384 -17.99 -1.83 5.29
N PHE A 385 -18.82 -0.79 5.26
CA PHE A 385 -18.59 0.53 5.83
C PHE A 385 -19.81 0.94 6.64
N ALA A 386 -19.58 1.64 7.74
CA ALA A 386 -20.61 2.24 8.56
C ALA A 386 -20.24 3.71 8.80
N PHE A 387 -21.19 4.62 8.55
CA PHE A 387 -21.05 6.05 8.79
C PHE A 387 -22.17 6.53 9.70
N PHE A 388 -21.88 7.50 10.56
CA PHE A 388 -22.82 8.00 11.55
C PHE A 388 -23.15 9.46 11.27
N LEU A 389 -24.43 9.79 11.30
CA LEU A 389 -24.97 11.08 10.92
C LEU A 389 -25.73 11.69 12.11
N PRO A 390 -25.56 13.00 12.39
CA PRO A 390 -26.26 13.67 13.49
C PRO A 390 -27.76 13.87 13.22
N SER A 391 -28.20 13.73 11.97
CA SER A 391 -29.58 13.96 11.56
C SER A 391 -29.98 13.07 10.39
N ARG A 392 -31.30 12.89 10.22
CA ARG A 392 -31.91 12.15 9.11
C ARG A 392 -31.46 12.77 7.78
N PRO A 393 -30.83 12.01 6.86
CA PRO A 393 -30.44 12.53 5.56
C PRO A 393 -31.61 12.61 4.59
N ASP A 394 -31.57 13.61 3.70
CA ASP A 394 -32.55 13.82 2.64
C ASP A 394 -32.23 12.92 1.44
N SER A 395 -30.94 12.82 1.11
CA SER A 395 -30.45 11.96 0.04
C SER A 395 -29.05 11.41 0.29
N LEU A 396 -28.74 10.27 -0.32
CA LEU A 396 -27.41 9.70 -0.41
C LEU A 396 -27.05 9.46 -1.87
N THR A 397 -25.83 9.81 -2.28
CA THR A 397 -25.33 9.55 -3.63
C THR A 397 -24.06 8.71 -3.55
N VAL A 398 -24.07 7.57 -4.23
CA VAL A 398 -22.86 6.78 -4.49
C VAL A 398 -22.44 7.08 -5.91
N SER A 399 -21.20 7.54 -6.10
CA SER A 399 -20.63 7.79 -7.42
C SER A 399 -19.28 7.11 -7.58
N VAL A 400 -18.92 6.80 -8.82
CA VAL A 400 -17.62 6.28 -9.23
C VAL A 400 -17.14 7.03 -10.45
N GLY A 401 -15.83 7.28 -10.51
CA GLY A 401 -15.18 7.86 -11.70
C GLY A 401 -15.02 6.85 -12.84
N SER A 402 -14.44 7.29 -13.95
CA SER A 402 -14.14 6.43 -15.12
C SER A 402 -13.13 5.34 -14.78
N TRP A 403 -13.51 4.06 -14.95
CA TRP A 403 -12.64 2.89 -14.83
C TRP A 403 -13.21 1.70 -15.63
N SER A 404 -12.51 0.57 -15.67
CA SER A 404 -12.95 -0.64 -16.37
C SER A 404 -13.50 -1.70 -15.43
N GLY A 405 -14.82 -1.91 -15.42
CA GLY A 405 -15.46 -3.00 -14.67
C GLY A 405 -16.85 -2.63 -14.15
N CYS A 406 -17.32 -3.37 -13.14
CA CYS A 406 -18.57 -3.09 -12.43
C CYS A 406 -18.31 -3.07 -10.92
N LEU A 407 -18.89 -2.10 -10.21
CA LEU A 407 -18.87 -2.06 -8.75
C LEU A 407 -20.26 -2.37 -8.22
N ASP A 408 -20.37 -3.47 -7.47
CA ASP A 408 -21.62 -3.84 -6.82
C ASP A 408 -21.75 -3.11 -5.49
N VAL A 409 -22.85 -2.37 -5.32
CA VAL A 409 -23.37 -2.00 -4.01
C VAL A 409 -24.33 -3.12 -3.59
N GLU A 410 -23.81 -4.05 -2.79
CA GLU A 410 -24.56 -5.22 -2.31
C GLU A 410 -25.66 -4.82 -1.33
N SER A 411 -25.37 -3.82 -0.48
CA SER A 411 -26.37 -3.22 0.38
C SER A 411 -26.03 -1.77 0.72
N LEU A 412 -27.05 -0.93 0.75
CA LEU A 412 -27.02 0.41 1.30
C LEU A 412 -28.30 0.62 2.13
N ARG A 413 -28.14 0.91 3.42
CA ARG A 413 -29.24 1.13 4.37
C ARG A 413 -29.00 2.38 5.20
N VAL A 414 -30.07 3.12 5.50
CA VAL A 414 -30.05 4.23 6.46
C VAL A 414 -31.06 3.96 7.56
N HIS A 415 -30.60 3.94 8.80
CA HIS A 415 -31.40 3.45 9.92
C HIS A 415 -30.88 3.91 11.29
N ASN A 416 -31.74 3.81 12.29
CA ASN A 416 -31.37 3.81 13.71
C ASN A 416 -32.07 2.61 14.40
N SER A 417 -32.08 2.53 15.72
CA SER A 417 -32.73 1.42 16.47
C SER A 417 -34.26 1.44 16.36
N ARG A 418 -34.84 2.56 15.95
CA ARG A 418 -36.29 2.81 15.95
C ARG A 418 -36.89 2.66 14.56
N GLU A 419 -36.15 3.00 13.51
CA GLU A 419 -36.65 3.04 12.14
C GLU A 419 -35.55 2.86 11.09
N ALA A 420 -35.96 2.45 9.90
CA ALA A 420 -35.14 2.40 8.69
C ALA A 420 -35.81 3.22 7.58
N LEU A 421 -35.04 4.03 6.87
CA LEU A 421 -35.57 4.91 5.82
C LEU A 421 -35.84 4.13 4.55
N ASN A 422 -37.06 4.26 4.04
CA ASN A 422 -37.41 3.77 2.71
C ASN A 422 -36.91 4.76 1.64
N VAL A 423 -36.35 4.20 0.57
CA VAL A 423 -36.03 4.98 -0.63
C VAL A 423 -37.34 5.36 -1.32
N VAL A 424 -37.60 6.64 -1.51
CA VAL A 424 -38.82 7.13 -2.20
C VAL A 424 -38.58 7.45 -3.66
N ASN A 425 -37.35 7.79 -4.03
CA ASN A 425 -36.98 8.10 -5.39
C ASN A 425 -35.51 7.75 -5.64
N VAL A 426 -35.20 7.42 -6.89
CA VAL A 426 -33.86 7.08 -7.33
C VAL A 426 -33.53 7.87 -8.59
N VAL A 427 -32.40 8.56 -8.59
CA VAL A 427 -31.81 9.17 -9.79
C VAL A 427 -30.50 8.44 -10.06
N ALA A 428 -30.38 7.82 -11.22
CA ALA A 428 -29.23 6.99 -11.56
C ALA A 428 -28.68 7.33 -12.94
N ASP A 429 -27.37 7.23 -13.09
CA ASP A 429 -26.68 7.26 -14.36
C ASP A 429 -25.72 6.08 -14.46
N HIS A 430 -25.85 5.33 -15.55
CA HIS A 430 -25.11 4.10 -15.82
C HIS A 430 -25.11 3.09 -14.64
N ALA A 431 -26.30 2.82 -14.10
CA ALA A 431 -26.48 1.84 -13.02
C ALA A 431 -27.57 0.82 -13.32
N ASP A 432 -27.34 -0.45 -12.99
CA ASP A 432 -28.35 -1.50 -13.06
C ASP A 432 -29.08 -1.66 -11.72
N ASN A 433 -30.36 -2.04 -11.80
CA ASN A 433 -31.23 -2.37 -10.65
C ASN A 433 -31.49 -1.22 -9.65
N ALA A 434 -31.04 0.00 -9.94
CA ALA A 434 -31.22 1.14 -9.04
C ALA A 434 -32.70 1.45 -8.75
N GLU A 435 -33.56 1.44 -9.78
CA GLU A 435 -35.01 1.71 -9.64
C GLU A 435 -35.74 0.68 -8.76
N ALA A 436 -35.24 -0.57 -8.71
CA ALA A 436 -35.82 -1.63 -7.88
C ALA A 436 -35.68 -1.37 -6.36
N CYS A 437 -34.93 -0.33 -5.98
CA CYS A 437 -34.76 0.08 -4.59
C CYS A 437 -35.94 0.91 -4.05
N VAL A 438 -36.78 1.50 -4.91
CA VAL A 438 -37.90 2.34 -4.47
C VAL A 438 -38.87 1.52 -3.59
N GLY A 439 -39.29 2.12 -2.49
CA GLY A 439 -40.15 1.52 -1.47
C GLY A 439 -39.45 0.54 -0.52
N ARG A 440 -38.12 0.39 -0.61
CA ARG A 440 -37.35 -0.54 0.23
C ARG A 440 -36.45 0.20 1.22
N PRO A 441 -36.23 -0.37 2.43
CA PRO A 441 -35.29 0.16 3.42
C PRO A 441 -33.82 -0.20 3.11
N GLU A 442 -33.61 -1.07 2.12
CA GLU A 442 -32.29 -1.48 1.65
C GLU A 442 -32.23 -1.36 0.13
N ALA A 443 -31.19 -0.69 -0.34
CA ALA A 443 -30.87 -0.53 -1.74
C ALA A 443 -29.71 -1.43 -2.15
N ALA A 444 -29.82 -2.08 -3.31
CA ALA A 444 -28.77 -2.88 -3.92
C ALA A 444 -28.76 -2.62 -5.43
N PHE A 445 -27.60 -2.28 -5.98
CA PHE A 445 -27.46 -1.85 -7.38
C PHE A 445 -26.02 -2.03 -7.88
N VAL A 446 -25.83 -1.94 -9.19
CA VAL A 446 -24.51 -2.10 -9.83
C VAL A 446 -24.16 -0.85 -10.61
N LEU A 447 -23.00 -0.25 -10.35
CA LEU A 447 -22.47 0.89 -11.09
C LEU A 447 -21.58 0.42 -12.25
N ARG A 448 -21.78 0.96 -13.46
CA ARG A 448 -21.05 0.60 -14.69
C ARG A 448 -20.50 1.83 -15.43
N PRO A 449 -19.21 2.16 -15.35
CA PRO A 449 -18.68 3.29 -16.10
C PRO A 449 -18.38 2.90 -17.55
N TRP A 450 -19.08 3.49 -18.51
CA TRP A 450 -18.77 3.34 -19.94
C TRP A 450 -18.18 4.60 -20.58
N ALA A 451 -18.24 5.79 -19.95
CA ALA A 451 -17.70 7.01 -20.58
C ALA A 451 -17.19 8.17 -19.68
N SER A 452 -17.52 8.28 -18.39
CA SER A 452 -16.99 9.41 -17.58
C SER A 452 -17.17 9.21 -16.07
N GLU A 453 -18.41 9.08 -15.62
CA GLU A 453 -18.80 8.87 -14.22
C GLU A 453 -20.06 7.99 -14.18
N SER A 454 -20.29 7.28 -13.09
CA SER A 454 -21.56 6.57 -12.85
C SER A 454 -22.03 6.87 -11.44
N PHE A 455 -23.33 7.06 -11.24
CA PHE A 455 -23.86 7.37 -9.92
C PHE A 455 -25.27 6.83 -9.69
N VAL A 456 -25.60 6.65 -8.42
CA VAL A 456 -26.96 6.41 -7.93
C VAL A 456 -27.19 7.34 -6.74
N ARG A 457 -28.21 8.19 -6.86
CA ARG A 457 -28.75 9.04 -5.80
C ARG A 457 -30.07 8.46 -5.30
N LEU A 458 -30.09 8.10 -4.03
CA LEU A 458 -31.26 7.62 -3.29
C LEU A 458 -31.84 8.80 -2.51
N GLN A 459 -33.12 9.09 -2.68
CA GLN A 459 -33.84 10.08 -1.88
C GLN A 459 -34.72 9.38 -0.86
N PHE A 460 -34.78 9.94 0.34
CA PHE A 460 -35.56 9.39 1.46
C PHE A 460 -36.76 10.28 1.74
N GLN A 461 -37.85 9.69 2.25
CA GLN A 461 -39.01 10.46 2.68
C GLN A 461 -38.61 11.38 3.84
N HIS A 462 -39.22 12.56 3.94
CA HIS A 462 -39.37 13.29 5.20
C HIS A 462 -40.85 13.21 5.57
N ASP A 463 -41.13 12.81 6.80
CA ASP A 463 -42.49 12.83 7.35
C ASP A 463 -42.80 14.22 7.93
#